data_AF-A0A9D1DYL3-F1
#
_entry.id   AF-A0A9D1DYL3-F1
#
_cell.length_a   1.000
_cell.length_b   1.000
_cell.length_c   1.000
_cell.angle_alpha   90.00
_cell.angle_beta   90.00
_cell.angle_gamma   90.00
#
_symmetry.space_group_name_H-M   'P 1'
#
loop_
_entity.id
_entity.type
_entity.pdbx_description
1 polymer ?
#
loop_
_entity_poly.entity_id
_entity_poly.type
_entity_poly.pdbx_seq_one_letter_code
_entity_poly.pdbx_strand_id
1 'polypeptide(L)'
;MSISDGEGIDGQVLGATNSNGDEDVTPRAGNVAQIGSEQYETFDAAFTAAKEAQQPVTIELLSDANTSDPLDIDENKDITIDLNGFTLTDTSNYTSQVKEGATLRIHSGTIIYNELCNSNQ
;
A
#
# COMPACT_ATOMS: atom_id res chain seq x y z
N MET A 1 20.89 -42.46 35.35
CA MET A 1 19.46 -42.18 35.59
C MET A 1 19.10 -40.93 34.85
N SER A 2 18.01 -41.00 34.10
CA SER A 2 17.36 -39.93 33.35
C SER A 2 17.02 -38.72 34.22
N ILE A 3 16.96 -37.52 33.63
CA ILE A 3 15.68 -36.83 33.34
C ILE A 3 15.90 -35.68 32.35
N SER A 4 14.91 -35.54 31.49
CA SER A 4 14.66 -34.49 30.48
C SER A 4 14.04 -33.23 31.11
N ASP A 5 13.67 -32.29 30.22
CA ASP A 5 12.79 -31.11 30.37
C ASP A 5 13.55 -29.82 30.76
N GLY A 6 13.52 -28.71 30.01
CA GLY A 6 12.57 -28.25 28.99
C GLY A 6 12.01 -26.89 29.42
N GLU A 7 12.23 -25.86 28.58
CA GLU A 7 11.52 -24.57 28.47
C GLU A 7 11.70 -23.46 29.53
N GLY A 8 11.88 -22.23 29.02
CA GLY A 8 11.83 -20.98 29.79
C GLY A 8 12.40 -19.76 29.06
N ILE A 9 11.89 -19.42 27.86
CA ILE A 9 12.14 -18.11 27.24
C ILE A 9 11.15 -17.08 27.79
N ASP A 10 11.62 -16.07 28.53
CA ASP A 10 10.87 -14.85 28.83
C ASP A 10 11.73 -13.63 28.49
N GLY A 11 11.20 -12.78 27.62
CA GLY A 11 11.92 -11.60 27.12
C GLY A 11 11.60 -11.28 25.67
N GLN A 12 10.34 -10.97 25.38
CA GLN A 12 9.91 -10.38 24.12
C GLN A 12 10.59 -9.00 23.94
N VAL A 13 11.71 -8.96 23.21
CA VAL A 13 12.30 -7.72 22.74
C VAL A 13 12.00 -7.53 21.25
N LEU A 14 11.30 -6.43 21.00
CA LEU A 14 10.87 -5.92 19.72
C LEU A 14 12.08 -5.74 18.79
N GLY A 15 12.20 -6.62 17.81
CA GLY A 15 13.22 -6.56 16.79
C GLY A 15 12.79 -7.45 15.64
N ALA A 16 12.50 -6.85 14.49
CA ALA A 16 12.21 -7.55 13.25
C ALA A 16 13.30 -8.60 12.97
N THR A 17 12.89 -9.85 12.79
CA THR A 17 13.34 -10.80 11.75
C THR A 17 12.65 -12.13 12.04
N ASN A 18 11.56 -12.39 11.34
CA ASN A 18 10.94 -13.71 11.34
C ASN A 18 11.88 -14.60 10.51
N SER A 19 12.88 -15.20 11.16
CA SER A 19 13.59 -16.34 10.60
C SER A 19 12.63 -17.53 10.72
N ASN A 20 11.87 -17.82 9.66
CA ASN A 20 11.29 -19.13 9.37
C ASN A 20 10.69 -19.06 7.96
N GLY A 21 11.22 -19.88 7.04
CA GLY A 21 10.68 -20.00 5.70
C GLY A 21 9.24 -20.48 5.75
N ASP A 22 8.32 -19.56 5.50
CA ASP A 22 6.97 -19.82 5.06
C ASP A 22 6.55 -18.58 4.25
N GLU A 23 6.23 -18.82 2.99
CA GLU A 23 5.76 -17.85 2.00
C GLU A 23 4.34 -17.39 2.40
N ASP A 24 4.23 -16.63 3.48
CA ASP A 24 2.96 -16.09 3.94
C ASP A 24 3.12 -14.60 4.19
N VAL A 25 2.79 -13.85 3.14
CA VAL A 25 2.72 -12.39 3.11
C VAL A 25 1.53 -11.96 3.98
N THR A 26 1.57 -12.25 5.29
CA THR A 26 0.53 -11.81 6.21
C THR A 26 0.72 -10.32 6.45
N PRO A 27 -0.27 -9.47 6.12
CA PRO A 27 -0.24 -8.06 6.47
C PRO A 27 0.01 -7.94 7.96
N ARG A 28 1.10 -7.28 8.37
CA ARG A 28 1.27 -6.87 9.77
C ARG A 28 0.05 -6.03 10.11
N ALA A 29 -0.77 -6.47 11.07
CA ALA A 29 -2.01 -5.80 11.47
C ALA A 29 -1.75 -4.31 11.76
N GLY A 30 -2.02 -3.44 10.78
CA GLY A 30 -1.64 -2.02 10.80
C GLY A 30 -1.20 -1.47 9.44
N ASN A 31 -0.78 -2.30 8.50
CA ASN A 31 -0.40 -1.84 7.16
C ASN A 31 -1.63 -1.65 6.26
N VAL A 32 -1.67 -0.51 5.57
CA VAL A 32 -2.79 -0.11 4.69
C VAL A 32 -2.52 -0.51 3.25
N ALA A 33 -1.26 -0.47 2.81
CA ALA A 33 -0.87 -0.78 1.44
C ALA A 33 0.45 -1.56 1.39
N GLN A 34 0.71 -2.22 0.27
CA GLN A 34 1.99 -2.84 -0.04
C GLN A 34 2.36 -2.66 -1.50
N ILE A 35 3.65 -2.74 -1.78
CA ILE A 35 4.22 -2.70 -3.12
C ILE A 35 5.16 -3.88 -3.25
N GLY A 36 4.74 -4.93 -3.96
CA GLY A 36 5.52 -6.16 -4.10
C GLY A 36 5.81 -6.80 -2.74
N SER A 37 7.01 -6.59 -2.19
CA SER A 37 7.42 -7.10 -0.87
C SER A 37 7.53 -6.01 0.22
N GLU A 38 7.35 -4.74 -0.13
CA GLU A 38 7.45 -3.63 0.81
C GLU A 38 6.05 -3.23 1.29
N GLN A 39 5.86 -3.13 2.61
CA GLN A 39 4.56 -2.81 3.20
C GLN A 39 4.59 -1.41 3.83
N TYR A 40 3.48 -0.69 3.70
CA TYR A 40 3.31 0.69 4.13
C TYR A 40 2.12 0.84 5.08
N GLU A 41 2.32 1.65 6.12
CA GLU A 41 1.29 1.98 7.11
C GLU A 41 0.18 2.88 6.52
N THR A 42 0.46 3.62 5.44
CA THR A 42 -0.51 4.49 4.77
C THR A 42 -0.42 4.37 3.25
N PHE A 43 -1.53 4.67 2.57
CA PHE A 43 -1.55 4.69 1.10
C PHE A 43 -0.66 5.80 0.53
N ASP A 44 -0.60 6.98 1.14
CA ASP A 44 0.25 8.09 0.68
C ASP A 44 1.74 7.71 0.68
N ALA A 45 2.18 6.94 1.67
CA ALA A 45 3.56 6.46 1.74
C ALA A 45 3.87 5.46 0.61
N ALA A 46 2.96 4.53 0.35
CA ALA A 46 3.08 3.60 -0.76
C ALA A 46 3.08 4.35 -2.11
N PHE A 47 2.18 5.32 -2.28
CA PHE A 47 2.10 6.11 -3.49
C PHE A 47 3.36 6.94 -3.73
N THR A 48 3.92 7.53 -2.69
CA THR A 48 5.21 8.25 -2.76
C THR A 48 6.34 7.33 -3.22
N ALA A 49 6.43 6.13 -2.64
CA ALA A 49 7.42 5.14 -3.07
C ALA A 49 7.23 4.70 -4.53
N ALA A 50 5.98 4.55 -4.97
CA ALA A 50 5.67 4.23 -6.37
C ALA A 50 6.11 5.33 -7.34
N LYS A 51 6.04 6.61 -6.94
CA LYS A 51 6.52 7.73 -7.77
C LYS A 51 8.04 7.73 -7.93
N GLU A 52 8.75 7.47 -6.84
CA GLU A 52 10.21 7.39 -6.83
C GLU A 52 10.72 6.17 -7.63
N ALA A 53 9.91 5.13 -7.76
CA ALA A 53 10.27 3.94 -8.51
C ALA A 53 10.47 4.23 -10.01
N GLN A 54 11.52 3.65 -10.59
CA GLN A 54 11.85 3.79 -12.02
C GLN A 54 11.14 2.77 -12.91
N GLN A 55 10.51 1.76 -12.31
CA GLN A 55 9.82 0.66 -12.98
C GLN A 55 8.31 0.75 -12.74
N PRO A 56 7.49 0.05 -13.56
CA PRO A 56 6.06 -0.04 -13.29
C PRO A 56 5.81 -0.63 -11.89
N VAL A 57 5.04 0.09 -11.09
CA VAL A 57 4.75 -0.29 -9.71
C VAL A 57 3.29 -0.68 -9.55
N THR A 58 3.04 -1.72 -8.77
CA THR A 58 1.71 -2.10 -8.32
C THR A 58 1.60 -1.88 -6.81
N ILE A 59 0.71 -0.98 -6.42
CA ILE A 59 0.31 -0.73 -5.03
C ILE A 59 -0.91 -1.59 -4.76
N GLU A 60 -0.81 -2.55 -3.84
CA GLU A 60 -1.91 -3.39 -3.40
C GLU A 60 -2.42 -2.90 -2.05
N LEU A 61 -3.72 -2.61 -1.93
CA LEU A 61 -4.32 -2.30 -0.63
C LEU A 61 -4.53 -3.58 0.17
N LEU A 62 -4.22 -3.49 1.46
CA LEU A 62 -4.42 -4.57 2.43
C LEU A 62 -5.58 -4.26 3.39
N SER A 63 -6.02 -3.00 3.43
CA SER A 63 -7.18 -2.53 4.17
C SER A 63 -7.74 -1.25 3.56
N ASP A 64 -8.90 -0.82 4.02
CA ASP A 64 -9.50 0.45 3.59
C ASP A 64 -8.54 1.61 3.83
N ALA A 65 -8.37 2.45 2.82
CA ALA A 65 -7.40 3.53 2.81
C ALA A 65 -8.09 4.87 2.57
N ASN A 66 -7.47 5.93 3.07
CA ASN A 66 -7.79 7.29 2.68
C ASN A 66 -6.53 7.98 2.18
N THR A 67 -6.68 8.78 1.13
CA THR A 67 -5.64 9.68 0.62
C THR A 67 -6.11 11.11 0.84
N SER A 68 -5.25 11.93 1.42
CA SER A 68 -5.46 13.38 1.51
C SER A 68 -4.64 14.15 0.47
N ASP A 69 -3.69 13.47 -0.16
CA ASP A 69 -2.81 14.05 -1.16
C ASP A 69 -3.27 13.69 -2.58
N PRO A 70 -3.03 14.58 -3.57
CA PRO A 70 -3.35 14.32 -4.96
C PRO A 70 -2.45 13.22 -5.53
N LEU A 71 -3.03 12.40 -6.41
CA LEU A 71 -2.33 11.33 -7.12
C LEU A 71 -1.59 11.87 -8.34
N ASP A 72 -0.55 12.66 -8.09
CA ASP A 72 0.29 13.24 -9.14
C ASP A 72 1.32 12.23 -9.66
N ILE A 73 1.14 11.79 -10.90
CA ILE A 73 2.00 10.83 -11.60
C ILE A 73 2.93 11.59 -12.56
N ASP A 74 4.24 11.40 -12.37
CA ASP A 74 5.25 11.98 -13.24
C ASP A 74 5.30 11.35 -14.64
N GLU A 75 5.94 12.03 -15.59
CA GLU A 75 5.98 11.61 -17.00
C GLU A 75 6.63 10.23 -17.18
N ASN A 76 6.10 9.45 -18.10
CA ASN A 76 6.56 8.08 -18.39
C ASN A 76 6.58 7.14 -17.16
N LYS A 77 5.72 7.39 -16.16
CA LYS A 77 5.53 6.48 -15.01
C LYS A 77 4.27 5.64 -15.19
N ASP A 78 4.40 4.36 -14.89
CA ASP A 78 3.29 3.42 -14.90
C ASP A 78 3.00 2.98 -13.46
N ILE A 79 1.90 3.47 -12.89
CA ILE A 79 1.47 3.13 -11.54
C ILE A 79 0.14 2.40 -11.63
N THR A 80 0.09 1.23 -11.00
CA THR A 80 -1.11 0.41 -10.86
C THR A 80 -1.48 0.38 -9.38
N ILE A 81 -2.76 0.60 -9.08
CA ILE A 81 -3.32 0.49 -7.74
C ILE A 81 -4.34 -0.65 -7.79
N ASP A 82 -3.98 -1.77 -7.18
CA ASP A 82 -4.91 -2.86 -6.89
C ASP A 82 -5.55 -2.60 -5.53
N LEU A 83 -6.84 -2.29 -5.52
CA LEU A 83 -7.56 -2.06 -4.28
C LEU A 83 -7.88 -3.36 -3.53
N ASN A 84 -7.65 -4.53 -4.13
CA ASN A 84 -7.84 -5.86 -3.54
C ASN A 84 -9.19 -6.09 -2.84
N GLY A 85 -10.23 -5.40 -3.32
CA GLY A 85 -11.61 -5.41 -2.82
C GLY A 85 -11.91 -4.31 -1.79
N PHE A 86 -10.91 -3.56 -1.36
CA PHE A 86 -11.03 -2.49 -0.37
C PHE A 86 -11.50 -1.16 -0.98
N THR A 87 -11.76 -0.22 -0.07
CA THR A 87 -12.20 1.13 -0.41
C THR A 87 -11.05 2.12 -0.28
N LEU A 88 -10.77 2.85 -1.36
CA LEU A 88 -9.91 4.04 -1.32
C LEU A 88 -10.79 5.29 -1.27
N THR A 89 -10.71 6.03 -0.19
CA THR A 89 -11.42 7.31 -0.03
C THR A 89 -10.48 8.45 -0.38
N ASP A 90 -10.74 9.12 -1.49
CA ASP A 90 -10.01 10.33 -1.86
C ASP A 90 -10.67 11.54 -1.19
N THR A 91 -9.96 12.10 -0.23
CA THR A 91 -10.32 13.31 0.52
C THR A 91 -9.50 14.53 0.10
N SER A 92 -8.64 14.38 -0.91
CA SER A 92 -7.87 15.48 -1.45
C SER A 92 -8.80 16.50 -2.11
N ASN A 93 -8.55 17.80 -1.86
CA ASN A 93 -9.25 18.90 -2.54
C ASN A 93 -8.51 19.34 -3.81
N TYR A 94 -7.56 18.51 -4.28
CA TYR A 94 -6.65 18.82 -5.36
C TYR A 94 -6.91 17.89 -6.55
N THR A 95 -6.77 18.42 -7.76
CA THR A 95 -6.87 17.61 -8.97
C THR A 95 -5.64 16.73 -9.09
N SER A 96 -5.83 15.41 -9.12
CA SER A 96 -4.76 14.46 -9.45
C SER A 96 -4.34 14.63 -10.91
N GLN A 97 -3.03 14.75 -11.17
CA GLN A 97 -2.51 14.92 -12.53
C GLN A 97 -1.74 13.69 -13.00
N VAL A 98 -1.96 13.30 -14.27
CA VAL A 98 -1.16 12.29 -14.95
C VAL A 98 -0.41 12.99 -16.08
N LYS A 99 0.92 13.09 -15.96
CA LYS A 99 1.75 13.74 -16.98
C LYS A 99 1.78 12.94 -18.28
N GLU A 100 2.26 13.59 -19.35
CA GLU A 100 2.36 12.96 -20.67
C GLU A 100 3.19 11.67 -20.62
N GLY A 101 2.69 10.62 -21.27
CA GLY A 101 3.31 9.30 -21.29
C GLY A 101 3.17 8.48 -20.00
N ALA A 102 2.54 9.02 -18.96
CA ALA A 102 2.26 8.27 -17.74
C ALA A 102 0.94 7.50 -17.82
N THR A 103 0.87 6.39 -17.07
CA THR A 103 -0.36 5.62 -16.93
C THR A 103 -0.70 5.38 -15.46
N LEU A 104 -1.93 5.72 -15.08
CA LEU A 104 -2.52 5.33 -13.82
C LEU A 104 -3.60 4.26 -14.07
N ARG A 105 -3.48 3.10 -13.45
CA ARG A 105 -4.48 2.03 -13.50
C ARG A 105 -4.99 1.77 -12.10
N ILE A 106 -6.31 1.74 -11.91
CA ILE A 106 -6.92 1.37 -10.65
C ILE A 106 -7.95 0.28 -10.92
N HIS A 107 -7.85 -0.84 -10.21
CA HIS A 107 -8.77 -1.96 -10.38
C HIS A 107 -9.05 -2.68 -9.07
N SER A 108 -9.99 -3.62 -9.12
CA SER A 108 -10.32 -4.51 -8.02
C SER A 108 -10.80 -3.79 -6.75
N GLY A 109 -11.59 -2.72 -6.80
CA GLY A 109 -12.19 -2.17 -5.57
C GLY A 109 -13.07 -0.96 -5.81
N THR A 110 -13.30 -0.21 -4.73
CA THR A 110 -14.20 0.95 -4.74
C THR A 110 -13.41 2.22 -4.46
N ILE A 111 -13.60 3.24 -5.30
CA ILE A 111 -13.07 4.58 -5.02
C ILE A 111 -14.23 5.49 -4.62
N ILE A 112 -14.11 6.10 -3.45
CA ILE A 112 -15.04 7.12 -2.98
C ILE A 112 -14.36 8.47 -3.15
N TYR A 113 -14.79 9.23 -4.15
CA TYR A 113 -14.40 10.62 -4.32
C TYR A 113 -15.38 11.52 -3.56
N ASN A 114 -14.90 12.24 -2.54
CA ASN A 114 -15.75 13.11 -1.73
C ASN A 114 -16.26 14.35 -2.51
N GLU A 115 -15.51 14.82 -3.52
CA GLU A 115 -15.95 15.89 -4.42
C GLU A 115 -15.73 15.48 -5.89
N LEU A 116 -16.69 14.74 -6.46
CA LEU A 116 -16.76 14.65 -7.92
C LEU A 116 -17.15 16.03 -8.47
N CYS A 117 -16.15 16.81 -8.87
CA CYS A 117 -16.38 17.99 -9.69
C CYS A 117 -16.88 17.51 -11.06
N ASN A 118 -18.19 17.33 -11.21
CA ASN A 118 -18.81 17.16 -12.52
C ASN A 118 -18.85 18.53 -13.21
N SER A 119 -17.68 18.99 -13.66
CA SER A 119 -17.55 20.17 -14.52
C SER A 119 -18.04 19.81 -15.92
N ASN A 120 -19.37 19.77 -16.09
CA ASN A 120 -19.94 19.99 -17.42
C ASN A 120 -19.53 21.41 -17.85
N GLN A 121 -18.66 21.43 -18.86
CA GLN A 121 -18.12 22.58 -19.61
C GLN A 121 -19.03 23.80 -19.69
#